data_AF-A0A7C2JYN8-F1
#
_entry.id   AF-A0A7C2JYN8-F1
#
_cell.length_a   1.000
_cell.length_b   1.000
_cell.length_c   1.000
_cell.angle_alpha   90.00
_cell.angle_beta   90.00
_cell.angle_gamma   90.00
#
_symmetry.space_group_name_H-M   'P 1'
#
loop_
_entity.id
_entity.type
_entity.pdbx_description
1 polymer ?
#
loop_
_entity_poly.entity_id
_entity_poly.type
_entity_poly.pdbx_seq_one_letter_code
_entity_poly.pdbx_strand_id
1 'polypeptide(L)'
;CDGGTNATSGVAPELMVKLYDLTLAEKLDEARQLQYDIVTLFDAMIYSSEFPDGFRTAVRLRGFDTGVGRQPLSDDQQAELARLADKLQCLLAQHGFTDEPECGCPIPTSSPDVARIVEAVVAELKQRGVG
;
A
#
# COMPACT_ATOMS: atom_id res chain seq x y z
N CYS A 1 -10.07 -4.45 20.48
CA CYS A 1 -9.70 -3.02 20.54
C CYS A 1 -10.84 -2.23 19.92
N ASP A 2 -11.16 -1.05 20.46
CA ASP A 2 -12.30 -0.24 20.00
C ASP A 2 -11.88 0.88 19.03
N GLY A 3 -10.61 0.88 18.61
CA GLY A 3 -10.03 1.86 17.68
C GLY A 3 -8.53 1.69 17.51
N GLY A 4 -7.91 2.65 16.81
CA GLY A 4 -6.46 2.71 16.58
C GLY A 4 -6.00 4.11 16.13
N THR A 5 -4.74 4.45 16.42
CA THR A 5 -4.09 5.68 15.94
C THR A 5 -3.28 5.34 14.70
N ASN A 6 -3.77 5.70 13.52
CA ASN A 6 -3.23 5.22 12.26
C ASN A 6 -2.68 6.37 11.42
N ALA A 7 -1.43 6.25 10.94
CA ALA A 7 -0.87 7.22 10.01
C ALA A 7 -1.60 7.21 8.65
N THR A 8 -2.03 6.03 8.19
CA THR A 8 -2.83 5.87 6.95
C THR A 8 -4.15 6.63 6.99
N SER A 9 -4.74 6.87 8.18
CA SER A 9 -5.95 7.70 8.29
C SER A 9 -5.72 9.15 7.88
N GLY A 10 -4.47 9.64 7.84
CA GLY A 10 -4.15 10.95 7.28
C GLY A 10 -4.20 11.00 5.74
N VAL A 11 -4.23 9.84 5.08
CA VAL A 11 -4.16 9.70 3.60
C VAL A 11 -5.45 9.11 3.04
N ALA A 12 -5.96 8.04 3.67
CA ALA A 12 -7.10 7.27 3.21
C ALA A 12 -8.01 6.89 4.40
N PRO A 13 -8.59 7.88 5.11
CA PRO A 13 -9.50 7.62 6.23
C PRO A 13 -10.71 6.77 5.82
N GLU A 14 -11.16 6.88 4.56
CA GLU A 14 -12.30 6.15 4.03
C GLU A 14 -12.06 4.62 4.04
N LEU A 15 -10.83 4.17 3.75
CA LEU A 15 -10.50 2.74 3.81
C LEU A 15 -10.51 2.22 5.25
N MET A 16 -10.05 3.02 6.20
CA MET A 16 -10.02 2.64 7.62
C MET A 16 -11.44 2.51 8.20
N VAL A 17 -12.34 3.44 7.84
CA VAL A 17 -13.76 3.35 8.22
C VAL A 17 -14.41 2.14 7.54
N LYS A 18 -14.19 1.94 6.24
CA LYS A 18 -14.73 0.78 5.51
C LYS A 18 -14.28 -0.54 6.12
N LEU A 19 -13.01 -0.67 6.51
CA LEU A 19 -12.48 -1.86 7.17
C LEU A 19 -13.19 -2.12 8.51
N TYR A 20 -13.38 -1.08 9.31
CA TYR A 20 -14.10 -1.17 10.57
C TYR A 20 -15.54 -1.64 10.36
N ASP A 21 -16.26 -1.02 9.42
CA ASP A 21 -17.65 -1.36 9.10
C ASP A 21 -17.79 -2.81 8.60
N LEU A 22 -16.89 -3.25 7.71
CA LEU A 22 -16.89 -4.63 7.21
C LEU A 22 -16.63 -5.63 8.34
N THR A 23 -15.75 -5.27 9.28
CA THR A 23 -15.45 -6.11 10.44
C THR A 23 -16.65 -6.21 11.39
N LEU A 24 -17.33 -5.09 11.66
CA LEU A 24 -18.56 -5.09 12.46
C LEU A 24 -19.71 -5.85 11.80
N ALA A 25 -19.78 -5.83 10.47
CA ALA A 25 -20.77 -6.58 9.70
C ALA A 25 -20.40 -8.06 9.49
N GLU A 26 -19.34 -8.56 10.12
CA GLU A 26 -18.82 -9.94 9.99
C GLU A 26 -18.46 -10.35 8.55
N LYS A 27 -18.23 -9.38 7.67
CA LYS A 27 -17.79 -9.58 6.27
C LYS A 27 -16.28 -9.77 6.20
N LEU A 28 -15.77 -10.79 6.89
CA LEU A 28 -14.35 -10.91 7.18
C LEU A 28 -13.46 -11.18 5.96
N ASP A 29 -13.99 -11.80 4.90
CA ASP A 29 -13.22 -12.02 3.68
C ASP A 29 -13.01 -10.71 2.91
N GLU A 30 -14.05 -9.87 2.80
CA GLU A 30 -13.96 -8.52 2.23
C GLU A 30 -13.05 -7.62 3.08
N ALA A 31 -13.19 -7.69 4.41
CA ALA A 31 -12.35 -6.93 5.34
C ALA A 31 -10.87 -7.32 5.20
N ARG A 32 -10.57 -8.62 5.05
CA ARG A 32 -9.21 -9.11 4.88
C ARG A 32 -8.59 -8.66 3.58
N GLN A 33 -9.34 -8.71 2.48
CA GLN A 33 -8.84 -8.21 1.20
C GLN A 33 -8.51 -6.71 1.29
N LEU A 34 -9.43 -5.91 1.86
CA LEU A 34 -9.19 -4.49 2.07
C LEU A 34 -7.99 -4.23 2.99
N GLN A 35 -7.79 -5.05 4.02
CA GLN A 35 -6.62 -4.96 4.89
C GLN A 35 -5.31 -5.19 4.12
N TYR A 36 -5.27 -6.10 3.15
CA TYR A 36 -4.08 -6.28 2.30
C TYR A 36 -3.80 -5.06 1.43
N ASP A 37 -4.84 -4.43 0.88
CA ASP A 37 -4.69 -3.19 0.11
C ASP A 37 -4.15 -2.06 1.00
N ILE A 38 -4.69 -1.93 2.22
CA ILE A 38 -4.24 -0.95 3.23
C ILE A 38 -2.78 -1.17 3.62
N VAL A 39 -2.37 -2.42 3.88
CA VAL A 39 -0.98 -2.76 4.22
C VAL A 39 -0.06 -2.47 3.05
N THR A 40 -0.46 -2.79 1.82
CA THR A 40 0.32 -2.50 0.61
C THR A 40 0.57 -0.99 0.44
N LEU A 41 -0.46 -0.17 0.67
CA LEU A 41 -0.34 1.28 0.66
C LEU A 41 0.55 1.79 1.81
N PHE A 42 0.35 1.29 3.04
CA PHE A 42 1.15 1.66 4.20
C PHE A 42 2.64 1.33 4.00
N ASP A 43 2.95 0.13 3.54
CA ASP A 43 4.32 -0.34 3.30
C ASP A 43 5.03 0.51 2.26
N ALA A 44 4.32 0.92 1.19
CA ALA A 44 4.86 1.85 0.21
C ALA A 44 5.19 3.22 0.84
N MET A 45 4.32 3.75 1.70
CA MET A 45 4.55 5.06 2.33
C MET A 45 5.64 5.03 3.41
N ILE A 46 5.79 3.93 4.15
CA ILE A 46 6.68 3.85 5.32
C ILE A 46 8.10 3.37 4.97
N TYR A 47 8.27 2.51 3.95
CA TYR A 47 9.57 1.89 3.65
C TYR A 47 10.30 2.48 2.44
N SER A 48 9.61 3.19 1.54
CA SER A 48 10.23 3.73 0.32
C SER A 48 10.81 5.14 0.48
N SER A 49 10.68 5.75 1.66
CA SER A 49 11.22 7.08 1.96
C SER A 49 11.36 7.29 3.47
N GLU A 50 12.10 8.32 3.87
CA GLU A 50 12.18 8.72 5.28
C GLU A 50 10.82 9.19 5.79
N PHE A 51 10.40 8.68 6.95
CA PHE A 51 9.15 9.14 7.55
C PHE A 51 9.26 10.61 7.96
N PRO A 52 8.28 11.48 7.62
CA PRO A 52 6.96 11.18 7.06
C PRO A 52 6.78 11.49 5.56
N ASP A 53 7.85 11.56 4.75
CA ASP A 53 7.77 12.10 3.39
C ASP A 53 6.87 11.28 2.45
N GLY A 54 6.89 9.95 2.54
CA GLY A 54 5.98 9.09 1.76
C GLY A 54 4.50 9.36 2.07
N PHE A 55 4.17 9.61 3.33
CA PHE A 55 2.82 10.00 3.75
C PHE A 55 2.47 11.40 3.21
N ARG A 56 3.41 12.37 3.28
CA ARG A 56 3.19 13.72 2.74
C ARG A 56 2.97 13.69 1.23
N THR A 57 3.70 12.85 0.51
CA THR A 57 3.53 12.63 -0.93
C THR A 57 2.13 12.07 -1.22
N ALA A 58 1.68 11.04 -0.49
CA ALA A 58 0.34 10.48 -0.66
C ALA A 58 -0.77 11.52 -0.39
N VAL A 59 -0.63 12.32 0.68
CA VAL A 59 -1.59 13.40 1.00
C VAL A 59 -1.61 14.48 -0.09
N ARG A 60 -0.48 14.81 -0.71
CA ARG A 60 -0.43 15.76 -1.83
C ARG A 60 -1.11 15.21 -3.09
N LEU A 61 -0.96 13.92 -3.38
CA LEU A 61 -1.68 13.27 -4.48
C LEU A 61 -3.20 13.28 -4.29
N ARG A 62 -3.67 13.41 -3.04
CA ARG A 62 -5.07 13.65 -2.68
C ARG A 62 -5.50 15.12 -2.84
N GLY A 63 -4.62 16.00 -3.33
CA GLY A 63 -4.89 17.42 -3.58
C GLY A 63 -4.63 18.37 -2.42
N PHE A 64 -4.00 17.90 -1.33
CA PHE A 64 -3.72 18.74 -0.16
C PHE A 64 -2.28 19.26 -0.17
N ASP A 65 -2.12 20.59 -0.07
CA ASP A 65 -0.79 21.17 0.10
C ASP A 65 -0.30 21.02 1.55
N THR A 66 0.76 20.24 1.73
CA THR A 66 1.40 20.02 3.03
C THR A 66 2.66 20.88 3.22
N GLY A 67 3.15 21.57 2.18
CA GLY A 67 4.47 22.20 2.16
C GLY A 67 5.61 21.17 2.13
N VAL A 68 6.88 21.58 2.20
CA VAL A 68 8.04 20.66 2.23
C VAL A 68 8.43 20.26 3.65
N GLY A 69 9.15 19.13 3.77
CA GLY A 69 9.79 18.74 5.03
C GLY A 69 10.79 19.80 5.52
N ARG A 70 11.00 19.87 6.84
CA ARG A 70 11.98 20.81 7.43
C ARG A 70 13.42 20.38 7.19
N GLN A 71 13.66 19.08 7.03
CA GLN A 71 14.96 18.55 6.68
C GLN A 71 15.12 18.60 5.16
N PRO A 72 16.19 19.20 4.63
CA PRO A 72 16.49 19.15 3.21
C PRO A 72 16.68 17.72 2.73
N LEU A 73 16.20 17.43 1.52
CA LEU A 73 16.40 16.15 0.86
C LEU A 73 17.55 16.23 -0.13
N SER A 74 18.37 15.18 -0.20
CA SER A 74 19.34 15.03 -1.28
C SER A 74 18.64 14.84 -2.63
N ASP A 75 19.38 15.03 -3.72
CA ASP A 75 18.84 14.82 -5.07
C ASP A 75 18.36 13.37 -5.28
N ASP A 76 19.09 12.40 -4.74
CA ASP A 76 18.71 10.98 -4.79
C ASP A 76 17.40 10.71 -4.04
N GLN A 77 17.21 11.34 -2.86
CA GLN A 77 15.98 11.22 -2.08
C GLN A 77 14.78 11.86 -2.80
N GLN A 78 15.00 12.99 -3.46
CA GLN A 78 13.95 13.63 -4.28
C GLN A 78 13.55 12.74 -5.47
N ALA A 79 14.52 12.12 -6.13
CA ALA A 79 14.27 11.19 -7.23
C ALA A 79 13.54 9.92 -6.78
N GLU A 80 13.87 9.39 -5.59
CA GLU A 80 13.13 8.27 -4.99
C GLU A 80 11.68 8.66 -4.66
N LEU A 81 11.46 9.84 -4.09
CA LEU A 81 10.11 10.33 -3.80
C LEU A 81 9.27 10.53 -5.07
N ALA A 82 9.87 10.96 -6.17
CA ALA A 82 9.18 11.06 -7.46
C ALA A 82 8.70 9.68 -7.94
N ARG A 83 9.58 8.66 -7.89
CA ARG A 83 9.20 7.27 -8.24
C ARG A 83 8.16 6.69 -7.29
N LEU A 84 8.25 7.02 -6.00
CA LEU A 84 7.25 6.63 -5.02
C LEU A 84 5.90 7.31 -5.31
N ALA A 85 5.88 8.55 -5.77
CA ALA A 85 4.65 9.26 -6.10
C ALA A 85 3.84 8.52 -7.18
N ASP A 86 4.48 8.07 -8.26
CA ASP A 86 3.81 7.31 -9.33
C ASP A 86 3.17 6.01 -8.77
N LYS A 87 3.93 5.28 -7.94
CA LYS A 87 3.44 4.05 -7.29
C LYS A 87 2.25 4.33 -6.36
N LEU A 88 2.35 5.37 -5.53
CA LEU A 88 1.28 5.75 -4.60
C LEU A 88 0.04 6.21 -5.34
N GLN A 89 0.21 6.96 -6.43
CA GLN A 89 -0.90 7.42 -7.26
C GLN A 89 -1.68 6.23 -7.83
N CYS A 90 -0.99 5.18 -8.29
CA CYS A 90 -1.64 3.94 -8.72
C CYS A 90 -2.41 3.23 -7.60
N LEU A 91 -1.82 3.08 -6.42
CA LEU A 91 -2.50 2.44 -5.29
C LEU A 91 -3.73 3.23 -4.83
N LEU A 92 -3.67 4.57 -4.89
CA LEU A 92 -4.78 5.45 -4.56
C LEU A 92 -5.88 5.44 -5.65
N ALA A 93 -5.49 5.37 -6.92
CA ALA A 93 -6.42 5.31 -8.06
C ALA A 93 -7.26 4.02 -8.06
N GLN A 94 -6.71 2.89 -7.60
CA GLN A 94 -7.45 1.63 -7.42
C GLN A 94 -8.67 1.76 -6.51
N HIS A 95 -8.65 2.73 -5.58
CA HIS A 95 -9.76 3.03 -4.68
C HIS A 95 -10.53 4.30 -5.06
N GLY A 96 -10.23 4.90 -6.23
CA GLY A 96 -10.91 6.08 -6.74
C GLY A 96 -10.55 7.38 -6.02
N PHE A 97 -9.38 7.44 -5.36
CA PHE A 97 -8.96 8.63 -4.60
C PHE A 97 -8.17 9.66 -5.41
N THR A 98 -7.71 9.29 -6.59
CA THR A 98 -6.96 10.12 -7.54
C THR A 98 -7.06 9.49 -8.94
N ASP A 99 -6.67 10.22 -9.96
CA ASP A 99 -6.49 9.69 -11.31
C ASP A 99 -5.16 8.90 -11.40
N GLU A 100 -5.02 8.03 -12.40
CA GLU A 100 -3.74 7.37 -12.68
C GLU A 100 -2.65 8.39 -13.07
N PRO A 101 -1.37 8.12 -12.81
CA PRO A 101 -0.28 8.95 -13.30
C PRO A 101 -0.30 8.99 -14.84
N GLU A 102 0.24 10.05 -15.45
CA GLU A 102 0.27 10.20 -16.91
C GLU A 102 1.00 9.05 -17.63
N CYS A 103 1.97 8.43 -16.96
CA CYS A 103 2.70 7.26 -17.46
C CYS A 103 1.91 5.94 -17.35
N GLY A 104 0.73 5.96 -16.71
CA GLY A 104 -0.14 4.81 -16.47
C GLY A 104 0.33 3.92 -15.32
N CYS A 105 -0.57 3.04 -14.87
CA CYS A 105 -0.25 2.08 -13.81
C CYS A 105 0.28 0.74 -14.34
N PRO A 106 1.24 0.11 -13.63
CA PRO A 106 1.72 -1.20 -14.00
C PRO A 106 0.59 -2.23 -13.88
N ILE A 107 0.40 -3.02 -14.94
CA ILE A 107 -0.54 -4.14 -14.93
C ILE A 107 0.01 -5.21 -13.97
N PRO A 108 -0.80 -5.75 -13.04
CA PRO A 108 -0.36 -6.80 -12.14
C PRO A 108 0.08 -8.03 -12.93
N THR A 109 1.39 -8.20 -13.14
CA THR A 109 1.93 -9.45 -13.66
C THR A 109 2.01 -10.42 -12.49
N SER A 110 1.32 -11.56 -12.58
CA SER A 110 1.48 -12.66 -11.63
C SER A 110 2.96 -13.00 -11.55
N SER A 111 3.62 -12.67 -10.42
CA SER A 111 5.04 -12.96 -10.25
C SER A 111 5.24 -14.48 -10.31
N PRO A 112 5.97 -15.01 -11.30
CA PRO A 112 6.16 -16.47 -11.47
C PRO A 112 6.86 -17.13 -10.28
N ASP A 113 7.47 -16.33 -9.39
CA ASP A 113 8.27 -16.83 -8.27
C ASP A 113 7.41 -17.40 -7.12
N VAL A 114 6.23 -16.84 -6.85
CA VAL A 114 5.37 -17.35 -5.77
C VAL A 114 4.82 -18.73 -6.11
N ALA A 115 4.36 -18.92 -7.35
CA ALA A 115 3.91 -20.22 -7.83
C ALA A 115 5.03 -21.27 -7.73
N ARG A 116 6.26 -20.90 -8.13
CA ARG A 116 7.44 -21.77 -8.05
C ARG A 116 7.81 -22.13 -6.60
N ILE A 117 7.72 -21.17 -5.68
CA ILE A 117 7.97 -21.41 -4.24
C ILE A 117 6.92 -22.34 -3.65
N VAL A 118 5.64 -22.13 -3.96
CA VAL A 118 4.54 -23.00 -3.49
C VAL A 118 4.71 -24.42 -4.02
N GLU A 119 5.03 -24.58 -5.31
CA GLU A 119 5.31 -25.89 -5.91
C GLU A 119 6.49 -26.59 -5.23
N ALA A 120 7.57 -25.87 -4.93
CA ALA A 120 8.73 -26.41 -4.23
C ALA A 120 8.39 -26.89 -2.81
N VAL A 121 7.60 -26.10 -2.06
CA VAL A 121 7.17 -26.48 -0.70
C VAL A 121 6.23 -27.69 -0.73
N VAL A 122 5.26 -27.72 -1.65
CA VAL A 122 4.34 -28.86 -1.80
C VAL A 122 5.08 -30.14 -2.21
N ALA A 123 6.08 -30.04 -3.09
CA ALA A 123 6.91 -31.17 -3.48
C ALA A 123 7.71 -31.73 -2.29
N GLU A 124 8.31 -30.85 -1.49
CA GLU A 124 9.07 -31.21 -0.29
C GLU A 124 8.18 -31.86 0.79
N LEU A 125 6.97 -31.33 1.01
CA LEU A 125 6.00 -31.89 1.96
C LEU A 125 5.54 -33.31 1.56
N LYS A 126 5.28 -33.53 0.26
CA LYS A 126 4.99 -34.88 -0.28
C LYS A 126 6.16 -35.84 -0.08
N GLN A 127 7.39 -35.37 -0.27
CA GLN A 127 8.60 -36.19 -0.10
C GLN A 127 8.82 -36.61 1.36
N ARG A 128 8.36 -35.79 2.31
CA ARG A 128 8.41 -36.05 3.76
C ARG A 128 7.23 -36.87 4.29
N GLY A 129 6.29 -37.28 3.43
CA GLY A 129 5.11 -38.06 3.82
C GLY A 129 4.09 -37.28 4.66
N VAL A 130 4.13 -35.94 4.60
CA VAL A 130 3.18 -35.05 5.26
C VAL A 130 2.32 -34.41 4.17
N GLY A 131 1.32 -35.14 3.69
CA GLY A 131 0.42 -34.69 2.62
C GLY A 131 -0.71 -35.67 2.36
#